data_AF-A0A525VWX3-F1
#
_entry.id   AF-A0A525VWX3-F1
#
_cell.length_a   1.000
_cell.length_b   1.000
_cell.length_c   1.000
_cell.angle_alpha   90.00
_cell.angle_beta   90.00
_cell.angle_gamma   90.00
#
_symmetry.space_group_name_H-M   'P 1'
#
loop_
_entity.id
_entity.type
_entity.pdbx_description
1 polymer ?
#
loop_
_entity_poly.entity_id
_entity_poly.type
_entity_poly.pdbx_seq_one_letter_code
_entity_poly.pdbx_strand_id
1 'polypeptide(L)'
;EVIAIRAAATALGTWRLTGTTLYVTVEPCSMCIGAIILARVSRVVFGAWDPKGGACGSLFNLPSEPKLNHRVLVTGGVLKQESQALLQKFFKELREASPL
;
A
#
# COMPACT_ATOMS: atom_id res chain seq x y z
N GLU A 1 0.29 2.22 5.81
CA GLU A 1 1.13 1.00 5.67
C GLU A 1 2.34 1.03 6.59
N VAL A 2 3.15 2.10 6.60
CA VAL A 2 4.35 2.22 7.46
C VAL A 2 4.03 1.95 8.94
N ILE A 3 2.89 2.43 9.45
CA ILE A 3 2.45 2.17 10.83
C ILE A 3 2.25 0.67 11.07
N ALA A 4 1.57 -0.04 10.16
CA ALA A 4 1.35 -1.48 10.26
C ALA A 4 2.67 -2.27 10.18
N ILE A 5 3.58 -1.86 9.30
CA ILE A 5 4.93 -2.45 9.20
C ILE A 5 5.69 -2.31 10.52
N ARG A 6 5.68 -1.12 11.12
CA ARG A 6 6.33 -0.87 12.43
C ARG A 6 5.73 -1.72 13.53
N ALA A 7 4.39 -1.78 13.61
CA ALA A 7 3.69 -2.59 14.60
C ALA A 7 4.03 -4.08 14.44
N ALA A 8 4.05 -4.60 13.22
CA ALA A 8 4.44 -5.99 12.94
C ALA A 8 5.90 -6.27 13.33
N ALA A 9 6.82 -5.34 13.03
CA ALA A 9 8.22 -5.49 13.39
C ALA A 9 8.43 -5.53 14.90
N THR A 10 7.72 -4.69 15.65
CA THR A 10 7.72 -4.71 17.12
C THR A 10 7.15 -6.02 17.64
N ALA A 11 6.01 -6.47 17.13
CA ALA A 11 5.34 -7.69 17.59
C ALA A 11 6.18 -8.96 17.35
N LEU A 12 6.94 -9.01 16.25
CA LEU A 12 7.78 -10.15 15.89
C LEU A 12 9.23 -10.04 16.41
N GLY A 13 9.60 -8.90 17.03
CA GLY A 13 10.97 -8.66 17.50
C GLY A 13 12.02 -8.59 16.38
N THR A 14 11.60 -8.31 15.14
CA THR A 14 12.48 -8.28 13.97
C THR A 14 11.99 -7.28 12.94
N TRP A 15 12.91 -6.59 12.27
CA TRP A 15 12.57 -5.72 11.14
C TRP A 15 12.33 -6.49 9.83
N ARG A 16 12.77 -7.76 9.75
CA ARG A 16 12.56 -8.62 8.58
C ARG A 16 11.21 -9.31 8.69
N LEU A 17 10.25 -8.83 7.93
CA LEU A 17 8.88 -9.34 7.86
C LEU A 17 8.69 -10.38 6.75
N THR A 18 9.69 -11.22 6.51
CA THR A 18 9.61 -12.31 5.52
C THR A 18 8.48 -13.27 5.90
N GLY A 19 7.74 -13.77 4.91
CA GLY A 19 6.59 -14.66 5.10
C GLY A 19 5.28 -13.94 5.44
N THR A 20 5.31 -12.63 5.67
CA THR A 20 4.09 -11.85 5.94
C THR A 20 3.39 -11.38 4.67
N THR A 21 2.08 -11.14 4.79
CA THR A 21 1.26 -10.47 3.78
C THR A 21 0.67 -9.19 4.36
N LEU A 22 0.88 -8.05 3.69
CA LEU A 22 0.30 -6.77 4.06
C LEU A 22 -0.96 -6.50 3.21
N TYR A 23 -2.08 -6.22 3.87
CA TYR A 23 -3.31 -5.78 3.23
C TYR A 23 -3.50 -4.27 3.44
N VAL A 24 -3.86 -3.55 2.37
CA VAL A 24 -4.14 -2.11 2.42
C VAL A 24 -5.28 -1.77 1.46
N THR A 25 -6.15 -0.82 1.80
CA THR A 25 -7.34 -0.54 0.98
C THR A 25 -7.01 0.20 -0.33
N VAL A 26 -5.88 0.91 -0.39
CA VAL A 26 -5.46 1.70 -1.55
C VAL A 26 -4.05 1.30 -1.97
N GLU A 27 -3.76 1.38 -3.25
CA GLU A 27 -2.43 1.11 -3.81
C GLU A 27 -1.33 1.88 -3.06
N PRO A 28 -0.25 1.20 -2.63
CA PRO A 28 0.85 1.87 -1.94
C PRO A 28 1.52 2.94 -2.79
N CYS A 29 1.79 4.09 -2.19
CA CYS A 29 2.63 5.14 -2.78
C CYS A 29 4.12 4.76 -2.75
N SER A 30 4.98 5.58 -3.36
CA SER A 30 6.43 5.35 -3.46
C SER A 30 7.10 5.15 -2.10
N MET A 31 6.71 5.95 -1.09
CA MET A 31 7.20 5.81 0.28
C MET A 31 6.81 4.45 0.87
N CYS A 32 5.54 4.08 0.77
CA CYS A 32 5.02 2.88 1.39
C CYS A 32 5.55 1.61 0.72
N ILE A 33 5.60 1.53 -0.60
CA ILE A 33 6.16 0.35 -1.28
C ILE A 33 7.67 0.22 -1.05
N GLY A 34 8.40 1.33 -0.95
CA GLY A 34 9.79 1.34 -0.52
C GLY A 34 9.96 0.75 0.88
N ALA A 35 9.11 1.16 1.83
CA ALA A 35 9.12 0.59 3.18
C ALA A 35 8.79 -0.91 3.21
N ILE A 36 7.83 -1.38 2.41
CA ILE A 36 7.47 -2.79 2.26
C ILE A 36 8.68 -3.61 1.76
N ILE A 37 9.40 -3.11 0.75
CA ILE A 37 10.58 -3.76 0.17
C ILE A 37 11.74 -3.81 1.20
N LEU A 38 11.98 -2.71 1.91
CA LEU A 38 13.02 -2.63 2.94
C LEU A 38 12.71 -3.53 4.14
N ALA A 39 11.43 -3.62 4.54
CA ALA A 39 10.98 -4.50 5.62
C ALA A 39 10.88 -5.98 5.22
N ARG A 40 11.19 -6.34 3.97
CA ARG A 40 11.16 -7.73 3.46
C ARG A 40 9.78 -8.39 3.51
N VAL A 41 8.71 -7.61 3.46
CA VAL A 41 7.34 -8.16 3.35
C VAL A 41 7.23 -8.97 2.07
N SER A 42 6.71 -10.20 2.15
CA SER A 42 6.69 -11.11 1.00
C SER A 42 5.60 -10.77 -0.01
N ARG A 43 4.44 -10.28 0.46
CA ARG A 43 3.30 -9.98 -0.39
C ARG A 43 2.57 -8.72 0.07
N VAL A 44 2.14 -7.90 -0.89
CA VAL A 44 1.17 -6.83 -0.66
C VAL A 44 -0.09 -7.10 -1.46
N VAL A 45 -1.24 -6.94 -0.81
CA VAL A 45 -2.56 -7.03 -1.41
C VAL A 45 -3.27 -5.69 -1.20
N PHE A 46 -3.80 -5.12 -2.27
CA PHE A 46 -4.53 -3.86 -2.18
C PHE A 46 -5.84 -3.83 -2.95
N GLY A 47 -6.74 -2.92 -2.55
CA GLY A 47 -8.06 -2.77 -3.14
C GLY A 47 -8.11 -1.79 -4.30
N ALA A 48 -8.26 -0.50 -4.00
CA ALA A 48 -8.37 0.56 -4.99
C ALA A 48 -7.00 0.91 -5.58
N TRP A 49 -6.97 1.16 -6.89
CA TRP A 49 -5.80 1.74 -7.58
C TRP A 49 -5.72 3.24 -7.28
N ASP A 50 -4.49 3.76 -7.18
CA ASP A 50 -4.26 5.20 -7.00
C ASP A 50 -3.62 5.80 -8.26
N PRO A 51 -4.42 6.35 -9.19
CA PRO A 51 -3.90 6.95 -10.42
C PRO A 51 -3.07 8.22 -10.20
N LYS A 52 -3.07 8.79 -8.99
CA LYS A 52 -2.37 10.05 -8.66
C LYS A 52 -1.10 9.85 -7.84
N GLY A 53 -0.96 8.74 -7.14
CA GLY A 53 0.17 8.49 -6.23
C GLY A 53 0.66 7.05 -6.16
N GLY A 54 -0.02 6.12 -6.82
CA GLY A 54 0.24 4.68 -6.73
C GLY A 54 1.56 4.26 -7.38
N ALA A 55 2.30 3.39 -6.70
CA ALA A 55 3.65 2.98 -7.09
C ALA A 55 3.80 1.46 -7.29
N CYS A 56 2.69 0.74 -7.44
CA CYS A 56 2.62 -0.70 -7.71
C CYS A 56 2.03 -1.02 -9.10
N GLY A 57 1.93 -0.02 -9.98
CA GLY A 57 1.43 -0.14 -11.34
C GLY A 57 0.71 1.11 -11.89
N SER A 58 0.27 2.04 -11.03
CA SER A 58 -0.41 3.26 -11.51
C SER A 58 0.54 4.30 -12.11
N LEU A 59 1.34 4.98 -11.28
CA LEU A 59 2.35 5.96 -11.75
C LEU A 59 3.73 5.34 -11.86
N PHE A 60 4.09 4.53 -10.89
CA PHE A 60 5.34 3.78 -10.87
C PHE A 60 5.05 2.30 -10.65
N ASN A 61 6.04 1.46 -10.95
CA ASN A 61 6.00 0.05 -10.61
C ASN A 61 7.30 -0.37 -9.93
N LEU A 62 7.51 0.12 -8.70
CA LEU A 62 8.71 -0.20 -7.91
C LEU A 62 8.90 -1.70 -7.68
N PRO A 63 7.84 -2.51 -7.44
CA PRO A 63 7.98 -3.95 -7.27
C PRO A 63 8.60 -4.68 -8.47
N SER A 64 8.50 -4.10 -9.66
CA SER A 64 9.07 -4.64 -10.90
C SER A 64 10.54 -4.25 -11.14
N GLU A 65 11.12 -3.35 -10.36
CA GLU A 65 12.49 -2.87 -10.57
C GLU A 65 13.53 -3.98 -10.30
N PRO A 66 14.29 -4.43 -11.32
CA PRO A 66 15.22 -5.54 -11.17
C PRO A 66 16.39 -5.23 -10.22
N LYS A 67 16.79 -3.97 -10.07
CA LYS A 67 17.94 -3.57 -9.22
C LYS A 67 17.63 -3.64 -7.72
N LEU A 68 16.37 -3.75 -7.31
CA LEU A 68 16.02 -3.89 -5.90
C LEU A 68 16.41 -5.28 -5.38
N ASN A 69 16.77 -5.36 -4.11
CA ASN A 69 17.31 -6.59 -3.49
C ASN A 69 16.25 -7.51 -2.86
N HIS A 70 14.96 -7.17 -2.96
CA HIS A 70 13.84 -7.98 -2.49
C HIS A 70 12.67 -7.88 -3.46
N ARG A 71 11.97 -8.99 -3.68
CA ARG A 71 10.81 -9.09 -4.56
C ARG A 71 9.55 -9.23 -3.73
N VAL A 72 8.56 -8.39 -4.02
CA VAL A 72 7.27 -8.39 -3.35
C VAL A 72 6.23 -8.89 -4.34
N LEU A 73 5.47 -9.91 -3.94
CA LEU A 73 4.30 -10.33 -4.72
C LEU A 73 3.19 -9.28 -4.56
N VAL A 74 2.62 -8.83 -5.67
CA VAL A 74 1.60 -7.77 -5.68
C VAL A 74 0.28 -8.34 -6.17
N THR A 75 -0.80 -8.07 -5.44
CA THR A 75 -2.17 -8.36 -5.89
C THR A 75 -3.02 -7.11 -5.70
N GLY A 76 -3.40 -6.45 -6.79
CA GLY A 76 -4.31 -5.30 -6.76
C GLY A 76 -5.75 -5.70 -7.08
N GLY A 77 -6.71 -4.88 -6.65
CA GLY A 77 -8.12 -5.02 -7.02
C GLY A 77 -8.99 -5.82 -6.03
N VAL A 78 -8.48 -6.22 -4.87
CA VAL A 78 -9.27 -6.97 -3.88
C VAL A 78 -10.24 -6.05 -3.15
N LEU A 79 -11.55 -6.26 -3.30
CA LEU A 79 -12.58 -5.34 -2.81
C LEU A 79 -12.36 -3.89 -3.32
N LYS A 80 -12.06 -3.78 -4.63
CA LYS A 80 -11.74 -2.51 -5.28
C LYS A 80 -12.87 -1.49 -5.11
N GLN A 81 -14.10 -1.91 -5.38
CA GLN A 81 -15.28 -1.05 -5.37
C GLN A 81 -15.52 -0.47 -3.98
N GLU A 82 -15.45 -1.33 -2.96
CA GLU A 82 -15.64 -0.96 -1.55
C GLU A 82 -14.53 -0.01 -1.08
N SER A 83 -13.28 -0.33 -1.40
CA SER A 83 -12.14 0.51 -1.04
C SER A 83 -12.20 1.88 -1.72
N GLN A 84 -12.62 1.93 -2.99
CA GLN A 84 -12.80 3.17 -3.74
C GLN A 84 -13.96 4.00 -3.18
N ALA A 85 -15.06 3.36 -2.79
CA ALA A 85 -16.21 4.02 -2.20
C ALA A 85 -15.86 4.75 -0.89
N LEU A 86 -14.97 4.18 -0.06
CA LEU A 86 -14.49 4.83 1.17
C LEU A 86 -13.80 6.17 0.88
N LEU A 87 -12.87 6.19 -0.10
CA LEU A 87 -12.18 7.43 -0.50
C LEU A 87 -13.15 8.47 -1.09
N GLN A 88 -14.05 8.02 -1.97
CA GLN A 88 -15.03 8.91 -2.61
C GLN A 88 -15.95 9.56 -1.58
N LYS A 89 -16.44 8.77 -0.62
CA LYS A 89 -17.24 9.26 0.51
C LYS A 89 -16.49 10.30 1.32
N PHE A 90 -15.26 9.99 1.75
CA PHE A 90 -14.43 10.92 2.53
C PHE A 90 -14.24 12.27 1.82
N PHE A 91 -13.84 12.27 0.55
CA PHE A 91 -13.61 13.51 -0.18
C PHE A 91 -14.89 14.27 -0.52
N LYS A 92 -16.03 13.57 -0.66
CA LYS A 92 -17.34 14.21 -0.81
C LYS A 92 -17.68 14.99 0.47
N GLU A 93 -17.63 14.32 1.62
CA GLU A 93 -17.92 14.93 2.92
C GLU A 93 -16.97 16.10 3.23
N LEU A 94 -15.69 15.96 2.90
CA LEU A 94 -14.71 17.04 3.09
C LEU A 94 -15.05 18.31 2.30
N ARG A 95 -15.49 18.18 1.05
CA ARG A 95 -15.90 19.33 0.21
C ARG A 95 -17.20 19.96 0.68
N GLU A 96 -18.12 19.16 1.22
CA GLU A 96 -19.37 19.65 1.80
C GLU A 96 -19.12 20.41 3.13
N ALA A 97 -18.16 19.95 3.93
CA ALA A 97 -17.81 20.57 5.21
C ALA A 97 -16.91 21.82 5.10
N SER A 98 -16.12 21.93 4.03
CA SER A 98 -15.36 23.14 3.68
C SER A 98 -15.76 23.61 2.29
N PRO A 99 -16.92 24.27 2.16
CA PRO A 99 -17.21 25.01 0.95
C PRO A 99 -16.15 26.11 0.81
N LEU A 100 -15.37 26.03 -0.26
CA LEU A 100 -14.49 27.13 -0.69
C LEU A 100 -15.31 28.41 -0.89
#